data_AF-A0A433SB76-F1
#
_entry.id   AF-A0A433SB76-F1
#
_cell.length_a   1.000
_cell.length_b   1.000
_cell.length_c   1.000
_cell.angle_alpha   90.00
_cell.angle_beta   90.00
_cell.angle_gamma   90.00
#
_symmetry.space_group_name_H-M   'P 1'
#
loop_
_entity.id
_entity.type
_entity.pdbx_description
1 polymer ?
#
loop_
_entity_poly.entity_id
_entity_poly.type
_entity_poly.pdbx_seq_one_letter_code
_entity_poly.pdbx_strand_id
1 'polypeptide(L)'
;MDTEVESKMDIPQSMQAELSRWNDGKGINLENWIRCEGSFPLAVGYASIFWPEFVQCHGYIVRKGIALETIRGFAHQQGSTRRSVE
;
A
#
# COMPACT_ATOMS: atom_id res chain seq x y z
N MET A 1 25.15 16.12 13.30
CA MET A 1 25.03 16.38 11.85
C MET A 1 24.31 15.16 11.33
N ASP A 2 22.98 15.21 11.39
CA ASP A 2 22.11 14.09 11.09
C ASP A 2 22.12 13.89 9.58
N THR A 3 22.77 12.82 9.14
CA THR A 3 22.72 12.39 7.74
C THR A 3 21.34 11.80 7.51
N GLU A 4 20.47 12.56 6.84
CA GLU A 4 19.23 12.01 6.29
C GLU A 4 19.60 10.88 5.32
N VAL A 5 19.30 9.64 5.71
CA VAL A 5 19.40 8.50 4.81
C VAL A 5 18.23 8.64 3.84
N GLU A 6 18.49 9.20 2.67
CA GLU A 6 17.54 9.24 1.57
C GLU A 6 17.20 7.77 1.21
N SER A 7 16.04 7.32 1.67
CA SER A 7 15.49 6.00 1.32
C SER A 7 15.18 6.03 -0.17
N LYS A 8 16.14 5.58 -0.98
CA LYS A 8 15.95 5.43 -2.42
C LYS A 8 14.92 4.32 -2.63
N MET A 9 13.67 4.73 -2.81
CA MET A 9 12.60 3.83 -3.23
C MET A 9 13.03 3.16 -4.54
N ASP A 10 12.98 1.83 -4.59
CA ASP A 10 13.27 1.08 -5.82
C ASP A 10 12.13 1.28 -6.81
N ILE A 11 12.22 2.36 -7.59
CA ILE A 11 11.26 2.69 -8.64
C ILE A 11 11.42 1.65 -9.78
N PRO A 12 10.35 1.01 -10.25
CA PRO A 12 10.43 0.07 -11.38
C PRO A 12 11.06 0.70 -12.63
N GLN A 13 11.80 -0.09 -13.42
CA GLN A 13 12.51 0.41 -14.61
C GLN A 13 11.59 1.12 -15.61
N SER A 14 10.35 0.63 -15.76
CA SER A 14 9.34 1.26 -16.61
C SER A 14 8.99 2.67 -16.17
N MET A 15 8.88 2.91 -14.86
CA MET A 15 8.63 4.25 -14.31
C MET A 15 9.87 5.13 -14.39
N GLN A 16 11.07 4.59 -14.19
CA GLN A 16 12.31 5.36 -14.39
C GLN A 16 12.43 5.87 -15.83
N ALA A 17 12.05 5.05 -16.81
CA ALA A 17 12.06 5.42 -18.22
C ALA A 17 11.00 6.48 -18.57
N GLU A 18 9.88 6.52 -17.85
CA GLU A 18 8.88 7.58 -17.97
C GLU A 18 9.43 8.88 -17.39
N LEU A 19 9.84 8.85 -16.12
CA LEU A 19 10.35 10.02 -15.39
C LEU A 19 11.53 10.71 -16.10
N SER A 20 12.39 9.97 -16.81
CA SER A 20 13.54 10.54 -17.53
C SER A 20 13.17 11.34 -18.78
N ARG A 21 11.98 11.12 -19.37
CA ARG A 21 11.54 11.80 -20.60
C ARG A 21 11.02 13.22 -20.36
N TRP A 22 10.63 13.51 -19.13
CA TRP A 22 10.06 14.80 -18.74
C TRP A 22 11.10 15.93 -18.81
N ASN A 23 10.63 17.17 -18.91
CA ASN A 23 11.47 18.38 -18.93
C ASN A 23 12.54 18.35 -20.03
N ASP A 24 12.12 18.13 -21.27
CA ASP A 24 13.00 18.00 -22.45
C ASP A 24 14.10 16.93 -22.28
N GLY A 25 13.77 15.81 -21.62
CA GLY A 25 14.70 14.72 -21.35
C GLY A 25 15.68 14.98 -20.19
N LYS A 26 15.53 16.06 -19.43
CA LYS A 26 16.29 16.31 -18.19
C LYS A 26 15.74 15.52 -17.00
N GLY A 27 14.54 14.97 -17.15
CA GLY A 27 13.86 14.16 -16.17
C GLY A 27 13.14 14.95 -15.09
N ILE A 28 12.43 14.22 -14.23
CA ILE A 28 11.69 14.70 -13.07
C ILE A 28 11.77 13.64 -11.96
N ASN A 29 11.71 14.04 -10.69
CA ASN A 29 11.58 13.07 -9.60
C ASN A 29 10.12 12.58 -9.46
N LEU A 30 9.93 11.45 -8.79
CA LEU A 30 8.60 10.82 -8.67
C LEU A 30 7.59 11.74 -7.96
N GLU A 31 8.00 12.45 -6.93
CA GLU A 31 7.13 13.35 -6.17
C GLU A 31 6.61 14.51 -7.04
N ASN A 32 7.50 15.20 -7.75
CA ASN A 32 7.13 16.28 -8.64
C ASN A 32 6.32 15.78 -9.83
N TRP A 33 6.61 14.57 -10.34
CA TRP A 33 5.79 13.94 -11.37
C TRP A 33 4.35 13.69 -10.89
N ILE A 34 4.17 13.17 -9.67
CA ILE A 34 2.83 13.00 -9.05
C ILE A 34 2.13 14.35 -8.90
N ARG A 35 2.86 15.43 -8.61
CA ARG A 35 2.25 16.78 -8.53
C ARG A 35 1.76 17.30 -9.88
N CYS A 36 2.36 16.85 -10.99
CA CYS A 36 1.94 17.22 -12.34
C CYS A 36 0.79 16.35 -12.86
N GLU A 37 0.90 15.04 -12.72
CA GLU A 37 -0.03 14.05 -13.30
C GLU A 37 -1.11 13.58 -12.33
N GLY A 38 -0.98 13.90 -11.04
CA GLY A 38 -1.85 13.39 -9.98
C GLY A 38 -3.32 13.75 -10.18
N SER A 39 -4.19 12.76 -9.97
CA SER A 39 -5.64 12.93 -10.01
C SER A 39 -6.24 12.66 -8.63
N PHE A 40 -6.82 13.69 -8.00
CA PHE A 40 -7.42 13.56 -6.68
C PHE A 40 -8.53 12.51 -6.60
N PRO A 41 -9.51 12.44 -7.54
CA PRO A 41 -10.51 11.39 -7.51
C PRO A 41 -9.92 9.97 -7.59
N LEU A 42 -8.89 9.77 -8.41
CA LEU A 42 -8.20 8.47 -8.49
C LEU A 42 -7.43 8.17 -7.21
N ALA A 43 -6.77 9.17 -6.61
CA ALA A 43 -6.10 8.99 -5.33
C ALA A 43 -7.08 8.56 -4.21
N VAL A 44 -8.27 9.16 -4.15
CA VAL A 44 -9.34 8.73 -3.23
C VAL A 44 -9.80 7.31 -3.54
N GLY A 45 -10.00 6.98 -4.83
CA GLY A 45 -10.36 5.62 -5.27
C GLY A 45 -9.33 4.57 -4.83
N TYR A 46 -8.06 4.80 -5.12
CA TYR A 46 -6.97 3.92 -4.69
C TYR A 46 -6.83 3.84 -3.17
N ALA A 47 -7.01 4.95 -2.44
CA ALA A 47 -7.01 4.93 -0.97
C ALA A 47 -8.08 4.00 -0.41
N SER A 48 -9.27 3.94 -1.01
CA SER A 48 -10.32 3.01 -0.57
C SER A 48 -9.96 1.52 -0.76
N ILE A 49 -9.07 1.22 -1.72
CA ILE A 49 -8.61 -0.15 -2.03
C ILE A 49 -7.43 -0.53 -1.13
N PHE A 50 -6.44 0.36 -0.99
CA PHE A 50 -5.20 0.10 -0.26
C PHE A 50 -5.33 0.34 1.24
N TRP A 51 -6.30 1.15 1.66
CA TRP A 51 -6.60 1.45 3.05
C TRP A 51 -8.00 0.95 3.44
N PRO A 52 -8.21 -0.38 3.48
CA PRO A 52 -9.48 -0.91 3.90
C PRO A 52 -9.72 -0.58 5.38
N GLU A 53 -10.99 -0.47 5.76
CA GLU A 53 -11.35 -0.37 7.17
C GLU A 53 -10.97 -1.67 7.89
N PHE A 54 -10.29 -1.54 9.03
CA PHE A 54 -9.96 -2.68 9.90
C PHE A 54 -10.82 -2.64 11.16
N VAL A 55 -11.26 -3.81 11.62
CA VAL A 55 -12.08 -3.98 12.82
C VAL A 55 -11.51 -5.07 13.71
N GLN A 56 -11.63 -4.89 15.02
CA GLN A 56 -11.28 -5.92 15.98
C GLN A 56 -12.46 -6.88 16.19
N CYS A 57 -12.24 -8.19 16.04
CA CYS A 57 -13.26 -9.21 16.22
C CYS A 57 -12.66 -10.47 16.86
N HIS A 58 -13.21 -10.90 18.01
CA HIS A 58 -12.75 -12.10 18.74
C HIS A 58 -11.23 -12.14 18.98
N GLY A 59 -10.62 -10.97 19.25
CA GLY A 59 -9.19 -10.82 19.42
C GLY A 59 -8.39 -10.61 18.13
N TYR A 60 -8.94 -10.83 16.94
CA TYR A 60 -8.24 -10.61 15.67
C TYR A 60 -8.46 -9.19 15.14
N ILE A 61 -7.50 -8.66 14.36
CA ILE A 61 -7.71 -7.47 13.53
C ILE A 61 -7.98 -7.96 12.11
N VAL A 62 -9.17 -7.68 11.58
CA VAL A 62 -9.61 -8.14 10.25
C VAL A 62 -10.10 -6.97 9.41
N ARG A 63 -10.09 -7.13 8.08
CA ARG A 63 -10.76 -6.17 7.19
C ARG A 63 -12.27 -6.21 7.44
N LYS A 64 -12.88 -5.04 7.51
CA LYS A 64 -14.34 -4.88 7.62
C LYS A 64 -15.01 -5.59 6.45
N GLY A 65 -16.07 -6.36 6.74
CA GLY A 65 -16.79 -7.16 5.75
C GLY A 65 -16.32 -8.61 5.63
N ILE A 66 -15.27 -9.04 6.35
CA ILE A 66 -15.00 -10.47 6.53
C ILE A 66 -16.18 -11.14 7.26
N ALA A 67 -16.62 -12.28 6.74
CA ALA A 67 -17.68 -13.06 7.35
C ALA A 67 -17.19 -13.74 8.64
N LEU A 68 -18.04 -13.76 9.67
CA LEU A 68 -17.67 -14.32 10.97
C LEU A 68 -17.39 -15.82 10.87
N GLU A 69 -18.08 -16.55 10.01
CA GLU A 69 -17.78 -17.96 9.71
C GLU A 69 -16.35 -18.16 9.20
N THR A 70 -15.79 -17.21 8.44
CA THR A 70 -14.41 -17.30 7.95
C THR A 70 -13.41 -17.24 9.10
N ILE A 71 -13.63 -16.34 10.07
CA ILE A 71 -12.78 -16.21 11.27
C ILE A 71 -12.89 -17.47 12.13
N ARG A 72 -14.11 -17.96 12.34
CA ARG A 72 -14.35 -19.18 13.13
C ARG A 72 -13.77 -20.41 12.47
N GLY A 73 -13.95 -20.56 11.15
CA GLY A 73 -13.39 -21.65 10.37
C GLY A 73 -11.87 -21.72 10.49
N PHE A 74 -11.19 -20.56 10.40
CA PHE A 74 -9.76 -20.47 10.64
C PHE A 74 -9.39 -20.90 12.07
N ALA A 75 -10.07 -20.36 13.09
CA ALA A 75 -9.77 -20.66 14.50
C ALA A 75 -10.00 -22.15 14.88
N HIS A 76 -10.81 -22.89 14.11
CA HIS A 76 -11.08 -24.31 14.35
C HIS A 76 -10.18 -25.26 13.53
N GLN A 77 -9.34 -24.76 12.62
CA GLN A 77 -8.39 -25.61 11.89
C GLN A 77 -7.28 -26.12 12.81
N GLN A 78 -6.92 -27.40 12.69
CA GLN A 78 -5.79 -27.96 13.42
C GLN A 78 -4.48 -27.24 13.05
N GLY A 79 -3.73 -26.81 14.06
CA GLY A 79 -2.47 -26.07 13.87
C GLY A 79 -2.66 -24.58 13.57
N SER A 80 -3.90 -24.08 13.46
CA SER A 80 -4.15 -22.64 13.40
C SER A 80 -3.71 -22.00 14.71
N THR A 81 -2.89 -20.95 14.60
CA THR A 81 -2.50 -20.13 15.74
C THR A 81 -2.66 -18.68 15.34
N ARG A 82 -2.96 -17.82 16.30
CA ARG A 82 -3.13 -16.39 16.04
C ARG A 82 -1.89 -15.77 15.36
N ARG A 83 -0.70 -16.25 15.74
CA ARG A 83 0.60 -15.83 15.20
C ARG A 83 0.81 -16.22 13.73
N SER A 84 0.01 -17.12 13.14
CA SER A 84 0.19 -17.51 11.73
C SER A 84 -0.46 -16.54 10.74
N VAL A 85 -1.20 -15.53 11.22
CA VAL A 85 -1.92 -14.52 10.41
C VAL A 85 -1.69 -13.09 10.88
N GLU A 86 -0.86 -12.90 11.90
CA GLU A 86 -0.33 -11.61 12.36
C GLU A 86 0.99 -11.31 11.64
#